data_AF-A0A6J6Y5U2-F1
#
_entry.id   AF-A0A6J6Y5U2-F1
#
_cell.length_a   1.000
_cell.length_b   1.000
_cell.length_c   1.000
_cell.angle_alpha   90.00
_cell.angle_beta   90.00
_cell.angle_gamma   90.00
#
_symmetry.space_group_name_H-M   'P 1'
#
loop_
_entity.id
_entity.type
_entity.pdbx_description
1 polymer ?
#
loop_
_entity_poly.entity_id
_entity_poly.type
_entity_poly.pdbx_seq_one_letter_code
_entity_poly.pdbx_strand_id
1 'polypeptide(L)'
;MRFGCDGRDAATIYFDLHQRTLRHELYFLPAPEDQARKAELAIWVLQRNHDLYGTRFSMGPEGDIYLTGRLALEHLTVGELDRIIGVLYEVVERWFGAAVKIAYGPRT
;
A
#
# COMPACT_ATOMS: atom_id res chain seq x y z
N MET A 1 0.87 -8.26 -10.95
CA MET A 1 2.29 -7.98 -11.31
C MET A 1 3.15 -8.15 -10.05
N ARG A 2 4.36 -8.71 -10.15
CA ARG A 2 5.23 -9.01 -9.00
C ARG A 2 6.51 -8.17 -9.09
N PHE A 3 6.85 -7.43 -8.03
CA PHE A 3 8.04 -6.56 -7.95
C PHE A 3 8.89 -6.96 -6.75
N GLY A 4 10.22 -7.02 -6.87
CA GLY A 4 11.10 -7.18 -5.69
C GLY A 4 11.29 -5.85 -4.96
N CYS A 5 11.36 -5.86 -3.63
CA CYS A 5 11.59 -4.68 -2.79
C CYS A 5 12.60 -5.02 -1.69
N ASP A 6 13.34 -4.04 -1.15
CA ASP A 6 14.25 -4.33 -0.05
C ASP A 6 13.47 -4.79 1.21
N GLY A 7 13.86 -5.93 1.78
CA GLY A 7 13.13 -6.58 2.88
C GLY A 7 11.86 -7.37 2.50
N ARG A 8 11.50 -7.48 1.21
CA ARG A 8 10.49 -8.41 0.68
C ARG A 8 10.90 -9.02 -0.67
N ASP A 9 10.87 -10.35 -0.76
CA ASP A 9 11.11 -11.07 -2.03
C ASP A 9 10.10 -10.71 -3.14
N ALA A 10 8.92 -10.22 -2.76
CA ALA A 10 8.04 -9.51 -3.67
C ALA A 10 6.86 -8.75 -3.05
N ALA A 11 6.42 -7.70 -3.74
CA ALA A 11 5.09 -7.12 -3.67
C ALA A 11 4.24 -7.54 -4.88
N THR A 12 3.01 -8.00 -4.61
CA THR A 12 2.03 -8.34 -5.66
C THR A 12 0.99 -7.23 -5.75
N ILE A 13 0.82 -6.69 -6.97
CA ILE A 13 -0.26 -5.75 -7.29
C ILE A 13 -1.38 -6.48 -8.01
N TYR A 14 -2.59 -6.34 -7.47
CA TYR A 14 -3.84 -6.76 -8.08
C TYR A 14 -4.47 -5.58 -8.81
N PHE A 15 -4.88 -5.84 -10.05
CA PHE A 15 -5.62 -4.89 -10.88
C PHE A 15 -6.99 -5.49 -11.17
N ASP A 16 -8.04 -4.74 -10.88
CA ASP A 16 -9.41 -5.16 -11.11
C ASP A 16 -10.12 -4.15 -12.01
N LEU A 17 -10.45 -4.58 -13.22
CA LEU A 17 -11.20 -3.78 -14.19
C LEU A 17 -12.69 -3.94 -13.97
N HIS A 18 -13.32 -2.87 -13.50
CA HIS A 18 -14.77 -2.74 -13.43
C HIS A 18 -15.31 -2.07 -14.70
N GLN A 19 -16.62 -1.80 -14.73
CA GLN A 19 -17.31 -1.18 -15.88
C GLN A 19 -16.72 0.16 -16.34
N ARG A 20 -16.24 1.00 -15.41
CA ARG A 20 -15.72 2.35 -15.72
C ARG A 20 -14.45 2.73 -14.96
N THR A 21 -13.93 1.81 -14.16
CA THR A 21 -12.79 2.09 -13.27
C THR A 21 -11.80 0.93 -13.26
N LEU A 22 -10.52 1.27 -13.21
CA LEU A 22 -9.46 0.36 -12.81
C LEU A 22 -9.21 0.55 -11.32
N ARG A 23 -9.46 -0.49 -10.52
CA ARG A 23 -8.99 -0.54 -9.13
C ARG A 23 -7.62 -1.20 -9.11
N HIS A 24 -6.73 -0.68 -8.29
CA HIS A 24 -5.49 -1.38 -7.94
C HIS A 24 -5.41 -1.57 -6.43
N GLU A 25 -4.75 -2.66 -6.04
CA GLU A 25 -4.58 -3.04 -4.65
C GLU A 25 -3.27 -3.80 -4.44
N LEU A 26 -2.56 -3.44 -3.38
CA LEU A 26 -1.32 -4.06 -2.96
C LEU A 26 -1.41 -4.35 -1.45
N TYR A 27 -1.20 -5.61 -1.07
CA TYR A 27 -1.15 -6.04 0.32
C TYR A 27 0.13 -5.56 1.00
N PHE A 28 0.01 -4.62 1.94
CA PHE A 28 1.17 -3.93 2.50
C PHE A 28 1.69 -4.60 3.76
N LEU A 29 0.86 -4.90 4.76
CA LEU A 29 1.31 -5.53 6.01
C LEU A 29 0.14 -6.17 6.78
N PRO A 30 0.34 -7.32 7.45
CA PRO A 30 -0.67 -7.84 8.36
C PRO A 30 -0.92 -6.90 9.53
N ALA A 31 -2.11 -6.98 10.10
CA ALA A 31 -2.44 -6.32 11.34
C ALA A 31 -1.50 -6.82 12.46
N PRO A 32 -0.96 -5.94 13.32
CA PRO A 32 -0.30 -6.39 14.53
C PRO A 32 -1.32 -6.96 15.52
N GLU A 33 -0.91 -7.98 16.28
CA GLU A 33 -1.74 -8.59 17.34
C GLU A 33 -1.99 -7.61 18.50
N ASP A 34 -1.00 -6.77 18.81
CA ASP A 34 -1.08 -5.74 19.83
C ASP A 34 -1.98 -4.57 19.37
N GLN A 35 -3.03 -4.30 20.16
CA GLN A 35 -4.03 -3.27 19.85
C GLN A 35 -3.46 -1.84 19.90
N ALA A 36 -2.51 -1.56 20.79
CA ALA A 36 -1.86 -0.25 20.87
C ALA A 36 -1.00 -0.01 19.63
N ARG A 37 -0.24 -1.02 19.19
CA ARG A 37 0.55 -0.96 17.95
C ARG A 37 -0.34 -0.84 16.72
N LYS A 38 -1.50 -1.49 16.70
CA LYS A 38 -2.49 -1.36 15.63
C LYS A 38 -2.96 0.08 15.49
N ALA A 39 -3.29 0.74 16.60
CA ALA A 39 -3.70 2.14 16.62
C ALA A 39 -2.57 3.08 16.18
N GLU A 40 -1.34 2.86 16.66
CA GLU A 40 -0.17 3.63 16.25
C GLU A 40 0.10 3.52 14.74
N LEU A 41 0.07 2.29 14.21
CA LEU A 41 0.23 2.03 12.78
C LEU A 41 -0.87 2.73 11.98
N ALA A 42 -2.12 2.68 12.43
CA ALA A 42 -3.26 3.32 11.76
C ALA A 42 -3.08 4.85 11.64
N ILE A 43 -2.69 5.51 12.72
CA ILE A 43 -2.40 6.95 12.73
C ILE A 43 -1.24 7.26 11.78
N TRP A 44 -0.18 6.46 11.86
CA TRP A 44 1.03 6.64 11.06
C TRP A 44 0.77 6.51 9.56
N VAL A 45 0.02 5.49 9.12
CA VAL A 45 -0.32 5.33 7.70
C VAL A 45 -1.27 6.43 7.22
N LEU A 46 -2.20 6.89 8.06
CA LEU A 46 -3.13 7.94 7.70
C LEU A 46 -2.43 9.28 7.45
N GLN A 47 -1.43 9.62 8.28
CA GLN A 47 -0.63 10.83 8.10
C GLN A 47 0.12 10.88 6.75
N ARG A 48 0.43 9.71 6.17
CA ARG A 48 1.16 9.62 4.90
C ARG A 48 0.29 9.82 3.67
N ASN A 49 -1.03 9.69 3.81
CA ASN A 49 -1.95 9.85 2.69
C ASN A 49 -1.95 11.27 2.11
N HIS A 50 -1.43 12.28 2.83
CA HIS A 50 -1.35 13.66 2.34
C HIS A 50 -0.46 13.83 1.11
N ASP A 51 0.60 13.03 1.01
CA ASP A 51 1.62 13.18 -0.03
C ASP A 51 1.49 12.15 -1.15
N LEU A 52 0.47 11.27 -1.09
CA LEU A 52 0.31 10.18 -2.05
C LEU A 52 -0.51 10.58 -3.26
N TYR A 53 -0.02 10.18 -4.44
CA TYR A 53 -0.71 10.38 -5.71
C TYR A 53 -1.32 9.07 -6.21
N GLY A 54 -2.61 9.07 -6.54
CA GLY A 54 -3.31 7.96 -7.19
C GLY A 54 -3.52 6.71 -6.33
N THR A 55 -2.77 6.57 -5.23
CA THR A 55 -2.87 5.51 -4.25
C THR A 55 -2.99 6.07 -2.83
N ARG A 56 -3.47 5.27 -1.90
CA ARG A 56 -3.62 5.64 -0.49
C ARG A 56 -3.57 4.40 0.38
N PHE A 57 -3.14 4.57 1.62
CA PHE A 57 -3.31 3.56 2.63
C PHE A 57 -4.78 3.37 2.98
N SER A 58 -5.17 2.10 3.11
CA SER A 58 -6.47 1.66 3.59
C SER A 58 -6.30 0.47 4.51
N MET A 59 -7.26 0.30 5.43
CA MET A 59 -7.27 -0.79 6.38
C MET A 59 -8.41 -1.76 6.05
N GLY A 60 -8.09 -3.06 6.07
CA GLY A 60 -9.08 -4.13 5.94
C GLY A 60 -9.85 -4.38 7.25
N PRO A 61 -10.88 -5.23 7.22
CA PRO A 61 -11.72 -5.53 8.38
C PRO A 61 -10.95 -6.07 9.59
N GLU A 62 -9.87 -6.82 9.36
CA GLU A 62 -9.05 -7.43 10.42
C GLU A 62 -7.92 -6.51 10.90
N GLY A 63 -7.75 -5.34 10.28
CA GLY A 63 -6.70 -4.37 10.57
C GLY A 63 -5.50 -4.44 9.64
N ASP A 64 -5.53 -5.33 8.64
CA ASP A 64 -4.49 -5.45 7.63
C ASP A 64 -4.37 -4.15 6.82
N ILE A 65 -3.15 -3.80 6.45
CA ILE A 65 -2.85 -2.57 5.72
C ILE A 65 -2.67 -2.88 4.24
N TYR A 66 -3.27 -2.04 3.40
CA TYR A 66 -3.23 -2.12 1.95
C TYR A 66 -2.90 -0.75 1.36
N LEU A 67 -2.32 -0.75 0.17
CA LEU A 67 -2.29 0.40 -0.72
C LEU A 67 -3.36 0.19 -1.79
N THR A 68 -4.31 1.12 -1.86
CA THR A 68 -5.43 1.03 -2.81
C THR A 68 -5.61 2.32 -3.58
N GLY A 69 -6.13 2.21 -4.79
CA GLY A 69 -6.49 3.36 -5.59
C GLY A 69 -7.48 2.99 -6.70
N ARG A 70 -8.06 4.02 -7.30
CA ARG A 70 -9.01 3.89 -8.40
C ARG A 70 -8.70 4.93 -9.47
N LEU A 71 -8.75 4.50 -10.72
CA LEU A 71 -8.58 5.35 -11.89
C LEU A 71 -9.81 5.18 -12.80
N ALA A 72 -10.34 6.28 -13.33
CA ALA A 72 -11.37 6.20 -14.37
C ALA A 72 -10.75 5.61 -15.65
N LEU A 73 -11.44 4.67 -16.30
CA LEU A 73 -10.88 4.00 -17.49
C LEU A 73 -10.61 4.97 -18.65
N GLU A 74 -11.35 6.08 -18.74
CA GLU A 74 -11.10 7.15 -19.71
C GLU A 74 -9.74 7.86 -19.52
N HIS A 75 -9.17 7.79 -18.32
CA HIS A 75 -7.84 8.30 -17.99
C HIS A 75 -6.78 7.19 -17.95
N LEU A 76 -7.15 5.93 -18.22
CA LEU A 76 -6.19 4.82 -18.21
C LEU A 76 -5.31 4.89 -19.45
N THR A 77 -4.05 5.25 -19.23
CA THR A 77 -2.99 5.18 -20.23
C THR A 77 -1.84 4.33 -19.71
N VAL A 78 -0.95 3.89 -20.61
CA VAL A 78 0.28 3.19 -20.21
C VAL A 78 1.12 4.04 -19.26
N GLY A 79 1.18 5.36 -19.49
CA GLY A 79 1.92 6.29 -18.62
C GLY A 79 1.28 6.47 -17.24
N GLU A 80 -0.05 6.51 -17.14
CA GLU A 80 -0.72 6.54 -15.84
C GLU A 80 -0.53 5.24 -15.06
N LEU A 81 -0.59 4.09 -15.75
CA LEU A 81 -0.33 2.80 -15.12
C LEU A 81 1.11 2.70 -14.60
N ASP A 82 2.09 3.13 -15.40
CA ASP A 82 3.50 3.19 -15.01
C ASP A 82 3.71 4.10 -13.80
N ARG A 83 3.08 5.29 -13.80
CA ARG A 83 3.14 6.21 -12.65
C ARG A 83 2.57 5.58 -11.37
N ILE A 84 1.41 4.92 -11.45
CA ILE A 84 0.80 4.23 -10.30
C ILE A 84 1.75 3.15 -9.77
N ILE A 85 2.33 2.35 -10.65
CA ILE A 85 3.29 1.31 -10.28
C ILE A 85 4.53 1.92 -9.61
N GLY A 86 5.07 2.99 -10.17
CA GLY A 86 6.22 3.71 -9.61
C GLY A 86 5.95 4.25 -8.20
N VAL A 87 4.78 4.87 -7.99
CA VAL A 87 4.37 5.33 -6.64
C VAL A 87 4.23 4.15 -5.68
N LEU A 88 3.59 3.06 -6.08
CA LEU A 88 3.46 1.87 -5.22
C LEU A 88 4.82 1.29 -4.85
N TYR A 89 5.76 1.22 -5.80
CA TYR A 89 7.12 0.76 -5.55
C TYR A 89 7.85 1.68 -4.55
N GLU A 90 7.84 3.00 -4.78
CA GLU A 90 8.51 3.97 -3.90
C GLU A 90 7.93 3.91 -2.49
N VAL A 91 6.61 3.83 -2.35
CA VAL A 91 5.94 3.74 -1.06
C VAL A 91 6.35 2.48 -0.30
N VAL A 92 6.38 1.32 -0.97
CA VAL A 92 6.82 0.08 -0.33
C VAL A 92 8.28 0.20 0.11
N GLU A 93 9.17 0.60 -0.80
CA GLU A 93 10.60 0.71 -0.51
C GLU A 93 10.87 1.68 0.66
N ARG A 94 10.22 2.84 0.65
CA ARG A 94 10.48 3.91 1.62
C ARG A 94 9.89 3.62 2.99
N TRP A 95 8.71 3.01 3.06
CA TRP A 95 7.90 2.97 4.29
C TRP A 95 7.73 1.58 4.88
N PHE A 96 8.01 0.51 4.15
CA PHE A 96 7.79 -0.86 4.64
C PHE A 96 8.59 -1.16 5.92
N GLY A 97 9.90 -0.88 5.92
CA GLY A 97 10.74 -1.12 7.10
C GLY A 97 10.30 -0.33 8.33
N ALA A 98 9.83 0.90 8.16
CA ALA A 98 9.31 1.72 9.25
C ALA A 98 7.97 1.19 9.78
N ALA A 99 7.06 0.78 8.89
CA ALA A 99 5.78 0.19 9.27
C ALA A 99 5.96 -1.12 10.05
N VAL A 100 6.89 -1.98 9.63
CA VAL A 100 7.24 -3.22 10.35
C VAL A 100 7.71 -2.93 11.78
N LYS A 101 8.57 -1.92 11.97
CA LYS A 101 9.06 -1.53 13.30
C LYS A 101 7.95 -1.04 14.22
N ILE A 102 6.97 -0.31 13.67
CA ILE A 102 5.80 0.15 14.43
C ILE A 102 4.90 -1.04 14.78
N ALA A 103 4.60 -1.88 13.80
CA ALA A 103 3.70 -3.01 13.96
C ALA A 103 4.23 -4.09 14.91
N TYR A 104 5.53 -4.41 14.88
CA TYR A 104 6.07 -5.57 15.59
C TYR A 104 7.26 -5.25 16.50
N GLY A 105 7.74 -4.00 16.50
CA GLY A 105 8.91 -3.61 17.26
C GLY A 105 10.24 -3.92 16.54
N PRO A 106 11.38 -3.66 17.21
CA PRO A 106 12.68 -3.97 16.66
C PRO A 106 12.88 -5.49 16.53
N ARG A 107 13.46 -5.93 15.41
CA ARG A 107 14.00 -7.30 15.28
C ARG A 107 15.18 -7.39 16.25
N THR A 108 15.05 -8.20 17.30
CA THR A 108 16.14 -8.54 18.21
C THR A 108 16.80 -9.83 17.75
#